data_AF-A0A382V7R3-F1
#
_entry.id   AF-A0A382V7R3-F1
#
_cell.length_a   1.000
_cell.length_b   1.000
_cell.length_c   1.000
_cell.angle_alpha   90.00
_cell.angle_beta   90.00
_cell.angle_gamma   90.00
#
_symmetry.space_group_name_H-M   'P 1'
#
loop_
_entity.id
_entity.type
_entity.pdbx_description
1 polymer ?
#
loop_
_entity_poly.entity_id
_entity_poly.type
_entity_poly.pdbx_seq_one_letter_code
_entity_poly.pdbx_strand_id
1 'polypeptide(L)' 'MYRPLPDYVTIRESPIAGLGLFATKKIPAGTYIGIVHIINENDPEDIIRTPLGGFGN' A
#
# COMPACT_ATOMS: atom_id res chain seq x y z
N MET A 1 9.44 14.76 -8.76
CA MET A 1 9.08 13.40 -9.24
C MET A 1 8.13 12.79 -8.22
N TYR A 2 6.99 12.25 -8.64
CA TYR A 2 6.00 11.65 -7.74
C TYR A 2 6.53 10.33 -7.16
N ARG A 3 6.34 10.10 -5.86
CA ARG A 3 6.76 8.89 -5.15
C ARG A 3 5.54 8.29 -4.44
N PRO A 4 4.91 7.25 -5.02
CA PRO A 4 3.64 6.72 -4.53
C PRO A 4 3.74 5.91 -3.23
N LEU A 5 4.93 5.41 -2.88
CA LEU A 5 5.17 4.59 -1.70
C LEU A 5 6.19 5.25 -0.76
N PRO A 6 6.09 5.01 0.56
CA PRO A 6 7.16 5.37 1.49
C PRO A 6 8.50 4.73 1.10
N ASP A 7 9.62 5.40 1.36
CA ASP A 7 10.96 4.95 0.97
C ASP A 7 11.42 3.67 1.69
N TYR A 8 10.73 3.30 2.77
CA TYR A 8 10.95 2.08 3.54
C TYR A 8 10.07 0.90 3.10
N VAL A 9 9.36 1.04 1.97
CA VAL A 9 8.47 0.01 1.40
C VAL A 9 8.72 -0.13 -0.10
N THR A 10 8.63 -1.34 -0.64
CA THR A 10 8.79 -1.64 -2.07
C THR A 10 7.86 -2.76 -2.53
N ILE A 11 7.76 -2.96 -3.84
CA ILE A 11 6.97 -4.02 -4.47
C ILE A 11 7.92 -5.08 -5.03
N ARG A 12 7.66 -6.36 -4.75
CA ARG A 12 8.44 -7.51 -5.27
C ARG A 12 7.52 -8.69 -5.53
N GLU A 13 8.02 -9.70 -6.21
CA GLU A 13 7.31 -10.98 -6.34
C GLU A 13 7.04 -11.58 -4.96
N SER A 14 5.78 -11.93 -4.75
CA SER A 14 5.30 -12.56 -3.53
C SER A 14 5.44 -14.08 -3.66
N PRO A 15 5.94 -14.77 -2.63
CA PRO A 15 5.94 -16.24 -2.61
C PRO A 15 4.53 -16.83 -2.46
N ILE A 16 3.51 -16.00 -2.19
CA ILE A 16 2.12 -16.43 -2.02
C ILE A 16 1.35 -16.28 -3.34
N ALA A 17 1.30 -15.06 -3.89
CA ALA A 17 0.59 -14.77 -5.14
C ALA A 17 1.06 -13.43 -5.76
N GLY A 18 1.48 -13.46 -7.03
CA GLY A 18 1.76 -12.26 -7.82
C GLY A 18 2.81 -11.33 -7.19
N LEU A 19 2.43 -10.06 -7.00
CA LEU A 19 3.27 -9.03 -6.37
C LEU A 19 2.79 -8.74 -4.94
N GLY A 20 3.74 -8.42 -4.06
CA GLY A 20 3.46 -8.06 -2.67
C GLY A 20 4.23 -6.82 -2.22
N LEU A 21 3.79 -6.28 -1.08
CA LEU A 21 4.39 -5.13 -0.41
C LEU A 21 5.45 -5.61 0.61
N PHE A 22 6.68 -5.13 0.50
CA PHE A 22 7.81 -5.55 1.33
C PHE A 22 8.47 -4.35 2.01
N ALA A 23 8.78 -4.49 3.29
CA ALA A 23 9.59 -3.51 4.00
C ALA A 23 11.06 -3.61 3.55
N THR A 24 11.68 -2.47 3.22
CA THR A 24 13.12 -2.40 2.91
C THR A 24 13.96 -2.07 4.15
N LYS A 25 13.30 -1.64 5.22
CA LYS A 25 13.89 -1.30 6.52
C LYS A 25 12.98 -1.84 7.64
N LYS A 26 13.49 -1.99 8.85
CA LYS A 26 12.67 -2.35 10.01
C LYS A 26 11.62 -1.27 10.26
N ILE A 27 10.34 -1.66 10.31
CA ILE A 27 9.22 -0.79 10.65
C ILE A 27 8.85 -1.07 12.12
N PRO A 28 8.98 -0.11 13.04
CA PRO A 28 8.55 -0.29 14.42
C PRO A 28 7.06 -0.60 14.53
N ALA A 29 6.67 -1.38 15.54
CA ALA A 29 5.27 -1.61 15.86
C ALA A 29 4.54 -0.28 16.14
N GLY A 30 3.31 -0.15 15.65
CA GLY A 30 2.51 1.08 15.78
C GLY A 30 2.89 2.21 14.80
N THR A 31 3.84 1.99 13.90
CA THR A 31 4.17 2.96 12.84
C THR A 31 3.00 3.10 11.88
N TYR A 32 2.55 4.34 11.65
CA TYR A 32 1.60 4.64 10.59
C TYR A 32 2.31 4.64 9.21
N ILE A 33 1.92 3.71 8.34
CA ILE A 33 2.55 3.51 7.01
C ILE A 33 1.82 4.29 5.91
N GLY A 34 0.52 4.55 6.08
CA GLY A 34 -0.30 5.30 5.13
C GLY A 34 -1.74 4.80 5.05
N ILE A 35 -2.51 5.43 4.18
CA ILE A 35 -3.91 5.07 3.88
C ILE A 35 -3.91 3.97 2.83
N VAL A 36 -4.72 2.92 2.99
CA VAL A 36 -4.94 1.88 1.97
C VAL A 36 -6.27 2.07 1.23
N HIS A 37 -7.29 2.51 1.95
CA HIS A 37 -8.65 2.69 1.49
C HIS A 37 -9.16 4.08 1.84
N ILE A 38 -9.85 4.72 0.91
CA ILE A 38 -10.64 5.93 1.16
C ILE A 38 -12.06 5.58 0.74
N ILE A 39 -12.99 5.59 1.71
CA ILE A 39 -14.41 5.38 1.42
C ILE A 39 -14.93 6.63 0.70
N ASN A 40 -15.51 6.44 -0.48
CA ASN A 40 -16.08 7.52 -1.27
C ASN A 40 -17.25 6.99 -2.10
N GLU A 41 -18.47 7.31 -1.68
CA GLU A 41 -19.74 6.94 -2.35
C GLU A 41 -19.90 7.49 -3.78
N ASN A 42 -19.02 8.40 -4.21
CA ASN A 42 -18.99 8.90 -5.57
C ASN A 42 -18.03 8.11 -6.48
N ASP A 43 -17.26 7.18 -5.92
CA ASP A 43 -16.44 6.25 -6.69
C ASP A 43 -17.30 5.06 -7.14
N PRO A 44 -17.14 4.53 -8.37
CA PRO A 44 -17.93 3.40 -8.86
C PRO A 44 -17.89 2.15 -7.97
N GLU A 45 -16.82 1.96 -7.18
CA GLU A 45 -16.70 0.84 -6.23
C GLU A 45 -16.89 1.27 -4.77
N ASP A 46 -17.41 2.48 -4.53
CA ASP A 46 -17.55 3.12 -3.20
C ASP A 46 -16.21 3.29 -2.44
N ILE A 47 -15.08 2.95 -3.07
CA ILE A 47 -13.78 2.87 -2.43
C ILE A 47 -12.64 3.22 -3.39
N ILE A 48 -11.80 4.17 -2.97
CA ILE A 48 -10.57 4.50 -3.67
C ILE A 48 -9.41 3.77 -2.98
N ARG A 49 -8.65 3.01 -3.77
CA ARG A 49 -7.40 2.37 -3.33
C ARG A 49 -6.23 3.29 -3.59
N THR A 50 -5.43 3.56 -2.56
CA THR A 50 -4.15 4.27 -2.75
C THR A 50 -3.12 3.33 -3.39
N PRO A 51 -1.96 3.81 -3.83
CA PRO A 51 -0.88 2.92 -4.26
C PRO A 51 -0.46 1.90 -3.19
N LEU A 52 -0.58 2.26 -1.90
CA LEU A 52 -0.36 1.33 -0.79
C LEU A 52 -1.48 0.28 -0.73
N GLY A 53 -2.74 0.68 -0.91
CA GLY A 53 -3.89 -0.23 -1.02
C GLY A 53 -3.87 -1.11 -2.27
N GLY A 54 -3.21 -0.69 -3.34
CA GLY A 54 -3.08 -1.53 -4.54
C GLY A 54 -2.34 -2.84 -4.30
N PHE A 55 -1.43 -2.87 -3.32
CA PHE A 55 -0.57 -4.02 -3.01
C PHE A 55 -0.67 -4.52 -1.56
N GLY A 56 -1.19 -3.71 -0.64
CA GLY A 56 -1.53 -4.07 0.73
C GLY A 56 -3.04 -4.06 0.91
N ASN A 57 -3.58 -4.98 1.71
CA ASN A 57 -5.03 -5.05 1.92
C ASN A 57 -5.50 -4.12 3.05
#